data_AF-A0A9N9T7W1-F1
#
_entry.id   AF-A0A9N9T7W1-F1
#
_cell.length_a   1.000
_cell.length_b   1.000
_cell.length_c   1.000
_cell.angle_alpha   90.00
_cell.angle_beta   90.00
_cell.angle_gamma   90.00
#
_symmetry.space_group_name_H-M   'P 1'
#
loop_
_entity.id
_entity.type
_entity.pdbx_description
1 polymer ?
#
loop_
_entity_poly.entity_id
_entity_poly.type
_entity_poly.pdbx_seq_one_letter_code
_entity_poly.pdbx_strand_id
1 'polypeptide(L)'
;MAIPIAARSSSGITLYEGLPTPGNKPTCPPIQSKACRTMLFDQDGKYLAYVNGQTLCVLQTDNWQTLATIENVKAYQLAFSPKGTFIMSWEPFTVTNANPQGSPNLKIYKTANGELVKTFVHKKQANWEPQWSHDEKLFSRVVNTDVVFYEDLNFERIVARINSSKVSSYKISPNVGVYFVLCHTLGSPGQPSLARLFKYPAFDTTQAIANRSFFQADKVDIMWNAKGNSALLLTSTEVDKTGGSYYGKQGLYFVGLNGETSIITLSKEGPIYSVEWSPKNNEFCVVYGFMPAKATIFNIKCEPVFELGSGPKNAIHYNPQGNILLLGGFGNLRGQIELWDTANWKKISSCEAPDTTLLHWAADGEHFLTATTALGKDSAPSKASLKQKKKREAKKAKKLEEVNEDEPKTPAVVSSVKINLTGDPELDKKLKNIKKKLDAIEKLKTQQAEGKTLEINQLEKIKAENDLLAELKNLTV
;
A
#
# COMPACT_ATOMS: atom_id res chain seq x y z
N MET A 1 28.67 -12.67 9.67
CA MET A 1 28.76 -12.61 8.19
C MET A 1 28.33 -11.21 7.77
N ALA A 2 29.00 -10.59 6.80
CA ALA A 2 28.59 -9.29 6.31
C ALA A 2 27.29 -9.41 5.51
N ILE A 3 26.31 -8.51 5.73
CA ILE A 3 25.03 -8.55 5.01
C ILE A 3 25.25 -8.01 3.59
N PRO A 4 24.97 -8.78 2.53
CA PRO A 4 25.07 -8.28 1.17
C PRO A 4 23.89 -7.37 0.84
N ILE A 5 24.18 -6.20 0.30
CA ILE A 5 23.18 -5.20 -0.12
C ILE A 5 23.40 -4.89 -1.59
N ALA A 6 22.37 -5.09 -2.41
CA ALA A 6 22.38 -4.67 -3.81
C ALA A 6 21.58 -3.37 -3.99
N ALA A 7 22.17 -2.41 -4.68
CA ALA A 7 21.53 -1.16 -5.04
C ALA A 7 21.53 -0.97 -6.55
N ARG A 8 20.36 -0.64 -7.12
CA ARG A 8 20.21 -0.24 -8.52
C ARG A 8 20.16 1.28 -8.58
N SER A 9 21.04 1.86 -9.37
CA SER A 9 20.99 3.28 -9.74
C SER A 9 20.79 3.42 -11.25
N SER A 10 20.72 4.66 -11.74
CA SER A 10 20.76 4.95 -13.17
C SER A 10 22.08 4.59 -13.85
N SER A 11 23.16 4.40 -13.08
CA SER A 11 24.48 3.99 -13.59
C SER A 11 24.68 2.47 -13.60
N GLY A 12 23.79 1.70 -12.98
CA GLY A 12 23.84 0.24 -12.99
C GLY A 12 23.56 -0.39 -11.63
N ILE A 13 24.23 -1.50 -11.34
CA ILE A 13 24.05 -2.28 -10.11
C ILE A 13 25.36 -2.29 -9.32
N THR A 14 25.26 -1.95 -8.04
CA THR A 14 26.38 -2.01 -7.10
C THR A 14 26.04 -2.95 -5.94
N LEU A 15 27.02 -3.77 -5.56
CA LEU A 15 26.92 -4.73 -4.46
C LEU A 15 27.86 -4.30 -3.35
N TYR A 16 27.34 -4.21 -2.14
CA TYR A 16 28.07 -3.89 -0.93
C TYR A 16 27.99 -5.07 0.03
N GLU A 17 29.09 -5.39 0.72
CA GLU A 17 29.07 -6.28 1.87
C GLU A 17 29.20 -5.47 3.16
N GLY A 18 28.26 -5.68 4.07
CA GLY A 18 28.22 -5.01 5.36
C GLY A 18 27.59 -3.63 5.33
N LEU A 19 27.65 -2.95 6.47
CA LEU A 19 27.11 -1.60 6.61
C LEU A 19 27.83 -0.65 5.65
N PRO A 20 27.11 0.17 4.88
CA PRO A 20 27.71 1.09 3.92
C PRO A 20 28.46 2.21 4.66
N THR A 21 29.71 1.94 5.03
CA THR A 21 30.66 2.95 5.53
C THR A 21 31.38 3.62 4.36
N PRO A 22 31.71 4.92 4.47
CA PRO A 22 32.53 5.60 3.46
C PRO A 22 33.86 4.85 3.29
N GLY A 23 34.06 4.23 2.11
CA GLY A 23 35.26 3.42 1.82
C GLY A 23 35.01 1.93 1.58
N ASN A 24 33.77 1.43 1.72
CA ASN A 24 33.47 0.04 1.34
C ASN A 24 33.70 -0.16 -0.15
N LYS A 25 34.64 -1.05 -0.47
CA LYS A 25 34.84 -1.52 -1.84
C LYS A 25 33.67 -2.44 -2.21
N PRO A 26 33.11 -2.31 -3.43
CA PRO A 26 32.10 -3.25 -3.88
C PRO A 26 32.72 -4.65 -3.98
N THR A 27 32.00 -5.66 -3.47
CA THR A 27 32.49 -7.04 -3.40
C THR A 27 32.72 -7.66 -4.78
N CYS A 28 31.96 -7.19 -5.76
CA CYS A 28 32.07 -7.57 -7.17
C CYS A 28 32.30 -6.29 -8.00
N PRO A 29 33.00 -6.36 -9.15
CA PRO A 29 33.08 -5.23 -10.06
C PRO A 29 31.67 -4.67 -10.32
N PRO A 30 31.44 -3.36 -10.09
CA PRO A 30 30.11 -2.78 -10.25
C PRO A 30 29.65 -3.00 -11.69
N ILE A 31 28.42 -3.50 -11.86
CA ILE A 31 27.84 -3.70 -13.18
C ILE A 31 27.43 -2.32 -13.68
N GLN A 32 28.33 -1.68 -14.42
CA GLN A 32 28.12 -0.35 -14.99
C GLN A 32 27.30 -0.48 -16.27
N SER A 33 25.97 -0.38 -16.15
CA SER A 33 25.09 -0.35 -17.30
C SER A 33 23.85 0.50 -17.06
N LYS A 34 23.64 1.47 -17.95
CA LYS A 34 22.41 2.26 -18.03
C LYS A 34 21.21 1.44 -18.51
N ALA A 35 21.45 0.23 -19.05
CA ALA A 35 20.41 -0.66 -19.53
C ALA A 35 19.89 -1.62 -18.45
N CYS A 36 20.38 -1.53 -17.21
CA CYS A 36 19.88 -2.32 -16.08
C CYS A 36 18.45 -1.91 -15.70
N ARG A 37 17.49 -2.80 -15.97
CA ARG A 37 16.06 -2.52 -15.79
C ARG A 37 15.53 -2.94 -14.43
N THR A 38 15.81 -4.18 -14.04
CA THR A 38 15.28 -4.78 -12.81
C THR A 38 16.31 -5.73 -12.20
N MET A 39 16.22 -5.92 -10.88
CA MET A 39 16.98 -6.91 -10.14
C MET A 39 16.10 -7.53 -9.05
N LEU A 40 16.43 -8.75 -8.63
CA LEU A 40 15.72 -9.48 -7.59
C LEU A 40 16.66 -10.50 -6.91
N PHE A 41 16.59 -10.59 -5.59
CA PHE A 41 17.13 -11.73 -4.84
C PHE A 41 16.09 -12.83 -4.72
N ASP A 42 16.53 -14.07 -4.72
CA ASP A 42 15.70 -15.21 -4.33
C ASP A 42 15.31 -15.15 -2.83
N GLN A 43 14.27 -15.88 -2.42
CA GLN A 43 13.75 -15.88 -1.05
C GLN A 43 14.83 -16.29 -0.01
N ASP A 44 15.65 -17.29 -0.36
CA ASP A 44 16.76 -17.75 0.48
C ASP A 44 18.03 -16.89 0.33
N GLY A 45 18.02 -15.89 -0.55
CA GLY A 45 19.17 -15.03 -0.81
C GLY A 45 20.35 -15.73 -1.50
N LYS A 46 20.17 -16.95 -2.01
CA LYS A 46 21.23 -17.73 -2.69
C LYS A 46 21.58 -17.21 -4.09
N TYR A 47 20.61 -16.58 -4.76
CA TYR A 47 20.77 -16.08 -6.11
C TYR A 47 20.38 -14.61 -6.20
N LEU A 48 21.11 -13.87 -7.03
CA LEU A 48 20.76 -12.51 -7.46
C LEU A 48 20.56 -12.54 -8.97
N ALA A 49 19.36 -12.18 -9.44
CA ALA A 49 19.09 -12.02 -10.86
C ALA A 49 18.94 -10.56 -11.24
N TYR A 50 19.43 -10.20 -12.42
CA TYR A 50 19.24 -8.87 -12.99
C TYR A 50 19.11 -8.90 -14.51
N VAL A 51 18.39 -7.92 -15.06
CA VAL A 51 18.25 -7.73 -16.50
C VAL A 51 19.09 -6.54 -16.95
N ASN A 52 20.03 -6.78 -17.85
CA ASN A 52 20.87 -5.77 -18.49
C ASN A 52 20.53 -5.65 -19.98
N GLY A 53 19.64 -4.72 -20.33
CA GLY A 53 19.21 -4.51 -21.72
C GLY A 53 18.40 -5.67 -22.26
N GLN A 54 19.06 -6.61 -22.94
CA GLN A 54 18.45 -7.82 -23.52
C GLN A 54 19.03 -9.11 -22.95
N THR A 55 19.80 -9.03 -21.86
CA THR A 55 20.38 -10.20 -21.20
C THR A 55 19.85 -10.31 -19.77
N LEU A 56 19.42 -11.51 -19.39
CA LEU A 56 19.11 -11.88 -18.02
C LEU A 56 20.31 -12.63 -17.46
N CYS A 57 20.90 -12.10 -16.39
CA CYS A 57 22.03 -12.70 -15.70
C CYS A 57 21.58 -13.19 -14.32
N VAL A 58 22.02 -14.38 -13.93
CA VAL A 58 21.84 -14.96 -12.60
C VAL A 58 23.22 -15.13 -11.97
N LEU A 59 23.42 -14.53 -10.80
CA LEU A 59 24.63 -14.64 -10.00
C LEU A 59 24.37 -15.52 -8.77
N GLN A 60 25.36 -16.29 -8.35
CA GLN A 60 25.40 -16.89 -7.01
C GLN A 60 25.87 -15.85 -6.00
N THR A 61 25.24 -15.77 -4.83
CA THR A 61 25.60 -14.77 -3.81
C THR A 61 26.81 -15.18 -2.96
N ASP A 62 27.15 -16.48 -2.91
CA ASP A 62 28.30 -16.99 -2.16
C ASP A 62 29.65 -16.48 -2.71
N ASN A 63 29.76 -16.36 -4.03
CA ASN A 63 31.00 -16.00 -4.73
C ASN A 63 30.82 -14.91 -5.79
N TRP A 64 29.60 -14.40 -5.97
CA TRP A 64 29.23 -13.40 -6.98
C TRP A 64 29.56 -13.79 -8.43
N GLN A 65 29.72 -15.07 -8.71
CA GLN A 65 29.97 -15.57 -10.06
C GLN A 65 28.67 -15.75 -10.84
N THR A 66 28.75 -15.50 -12.15
CA THR A 66 27.63 -15.72 -13.06
C THR A 66 27.35 -17.21 -13.22
N LEU A 67 26.18 -17.62 -12.77
CA LEU A 67 25.68 -18.98 -12.91
C LEU A 67 25.06 -19.21 -14.29
N ALA A 68 24.28 -18.24 -14.77
CA ALA A 68 23.62 -18.32 -16.07
C ALA A 68 23.50 -16.94 -16.71
N THR A 69 23.68 -16.89 -18.03
CA THR A 69 23.43 -15.73 -18.87
C THR A 69 22.47 -16.14 -19.97
N ILE A 70 21.29 -15.51 -20.01
CA ILE A 70 20.25 -15.81 -20.98
C ILE A 70 20.10 -14.60 -21.89
N GLU A 71 20.37 -14.80 -23.18
CA GLU A 71 20.26 -13.76 -24.19
C GLU A 71 18.82 -13.57 -24.68
N ASN A 72 18.55 -12.43 -25.32
CA ASN A 72 17.25 -12.07 -25.89
C ASN A 72 16.09 -12.03 -24.89
N VAL A 73 16.38 -11.58 -23.66
CA VAL A 73 15.40 -11.36 -22.58
C VAL A 73 15.30 -9.88 -22.25
N LYS A 74 14.17 -9.25 -22.60
CA LYS A 74 13.92 -7.81 -22.36
C LYS A 74 12.99 -7.58 -21.18
N ALA A 75 13.09 -8.44 -20.17
CA ALA A 75 12.14 -8.50 -19.07
C ALA A 75 12.10 -7.21 -18.25
N TYR A 76 10.87 -6.81 -17.92
CA TYR A 76 10.58 -5.68 -17.04
C TYR A 76 10.42 -6.13 -15.60
N GLN A 77 9.96 -7.36 -15.40
CA GLN A 77 9.73 -7.94 -14.09
C GLN A 77 10.32 -9.35 -14.04
N LEU A 78 10.85 -9.70 -12.87
CA LEU A 78 11.41 -11.01 -12.55
C LEU A 78 10.70 -11.55 -11.32
N ALA A 79 10.62 -12.87 -11.22
CA ALA A 79 10.18 -13.56 -10.02
C ALA A 79 10.88 -14.92 -9.92
N PHE A 80 11.31 -15.30 -8.73
CA PHE A 80 11.80 -16.65 -8.46
C PHE A 80 10.66 -17.56 -8.00
N SER A 81 10.80 -18.86 -8.26
CA SER A 81 10.00 -19.87 -7.57
C SER A 81 10.45 -19.96 -6.09
N PRO A 82 9.62 -20.49 -5.17
CA PRO A 82 9.89 -20.46 -3.72
C PRO A 82 11.22 -21.07 -3.27
N LYS A 83 11.81 -22.05 -3.98
CA LYS A 83 13.13 -22.63 -3.68
C LYS A 83 14.22 -22.15 -4.62
N GLY A 84 13.93 -21.15 -5.45
CA GLY A 84 14.87 -20.63 -6.44
C GLY A 84 15.19 -21.57 -7.60
N THR A 85 14.49 -22.70 -7.76
CA THR A 85 14.75 -23.66 -8.86
C THR A 85 14.48 -23.05 -10.23
N PHE A 86 13.49 -22.17 -10.32
CA PHE A 86 13.08 -21.50 -11.55
C PHE A 86 13.12 -19.98 -11.40
N ILE A 87 13.47 -19.31 -12.50
CA ILE A 87 13.35 -17.87 -12.66
C ILE A 87 12.35 -17.56 -13.79
N MET A 88 11.42 -16.67 -13.48
CA MET A 88 10.38 -16.24 -14.39
C MET A 88 10.68 -14.82 -14.85
N SER A 89 10.58 -14.59 -16.15
CA SER A 89 10.79 -13.30 -16.76
C SER A 89 9.52 -12.86 -17.49
N TRP A 90 9.11 -11.61 -17.28
CA TRP A 90 7.95 -11.05 -17.97
C TRP A 90 8.30 -9.79 -18.76
N GLU A 91 7.78 -9.76 -19.99
CA GLU A 91 7.91 -8.67 -20.94
C GLU A 91 6.51 -8.09 -21.26
N PRO A 92 6.38 -6.78 -21.52
CA PRO A 92 5.13 -6.22 -22.01
C PRO A 92 4.68 -6.91 -23.30
N PHE A 93 3.44 -7.40 -23.32
CA PHE A 93 2.89 -8.05 -24.51
C PHE A 93 2.75 -7.02 -25.63
N THR A 94 3.44 -7.25 -26.75
CA THR A 94 3.38 -6.40 -27.93
C THR A 94 2.90 -7.21 -29.14
N VAL A 95 2.04 -6.58 -29.94
CA VAL A 95 1.60 -7.09 -31.24
C VAL A 95 2.19 -6.18 -32.31
N THR A 96 2.66 -6.76 -33.42
CA THR A 96 3.19 -6.01 -34.55
C THR A 96 2.44 -6.40 -35.81
N ASN A 97 2.47 -5.56 -36.84
CA ASN A 97 1.85 -5.89 -38.13
C ASN A 97 2.41 -7.19 -38.73
N ALA A 98 3.68 -7.52 -38.42
CA ALA A 98 4.32 -8.78 -38.82
C ALA A 98 3.93 -9.98 -37.93
N ASN A 99 3.51 -9.76 -36.68
CA ASN A 99 3.01 -10.80 -35.80
C ASN A 99 1.74 -10.33 -35.06
N PRO A 100 0.55 -10.44 -35.71
CA PRO A 100 -0.71 -9.97 -35.14
C PRO A 100 -1.16 -10.74 -33.89
N GLN A 101 -0.68 -11.98 -33.71
CA GLN A 101 -0.99 -12.81 -32.55
C GLN A 101 -0.09 -12.52 -31.34
N GLY A 102 0.96 -11.70 -31.53
CA GLY A 102 1.96 -11.39 -30.51
C GLY A 102 2.88 -12.58 -30.20
N SER A 103 3.90 -12.32 -29.38
CA SER A 103 4.86 -13.35 -28.93
C SER A 103 4.63 -13.74 -27.47
N PRO A 104 5.03 -14.96 -27.07
CA PRO A 104 5.07 -15.34 -25.66
C PRO A 104 5.96 -14.39 -24.87
N ASN A 105 5.40 -13.82 -23.82
CA ASN A 105 6.01 -12.73 -23.06
C ASN A 105 6.29 -13.09 -21.59
N LEU A 106 5.75 -14.22 -21.12
CA LEU A 106 6.13 -14.84 -19.86
C LEU A 106 6.98 -16.07 -20.17
N LYS A 107 8.21 -16.11 -19.66
CA LYS A 107 9.16 -17.20 -19.90
C LYS A 107 9.66 -17.74 -18.56
N ILE A 108 9.77 -19.06 -18.46
CA ILE A 108 10.27 -19.77 -17.27
C ILE A 108 11.58 -20.45 -17.64
N TYR A 109 12.62 -20.20 -16.86
CA TYR A 109 13.93 -20.79 -17.02
C TYR A 109 14.33 -21.57 -15.78
N LYS A 110 15.15 -22.60 -15.94
CA LYS A 110 15.87 -23.22 -14.81
C LYS A 110 16.96 -22.25 -14.34
N THR A 111 16.99 -21.96 -13.05
CA THR A 111 17.99 -21.04 -12.48
C THR A 111 19.41 -21.58 -12.60
N ALA A 112 19.59 -22.90 -12.53
CA ALA A 112 20.90 -23.55 -12.51
C ALA A 112 21.71 -23.41 -13.80
N ASN A 113 21.06 -23.35 -14.97
CA ASN A 113 21.71 -23.35 -16.28
C ASN A 113 21.12 -22.35 -17.28
N GLY A 114 20.02 -21.67 -16.93
CA GLY A 114 19.32 -20.75 -17.82
C GLY A 114 18.50 -21.42 -18.93
N GLU A 115 18.30 -22.74 -18.88
CA GLU A 115 17.53 -23.48 -19.87
C GLU A 115 16.06 -23.04 -19.87
N LEU A 116 15.53 -22.72 -21.05
CA LEU A 116 14.13 -22.36 -21.23
C LEU A 116 13.23 -23.58 -21.04
N VAL A 117 12.41 -23.56 -20.00
CA VAL A 117 11.49 -24.66 -19.66
C VAL A 117 10.16 -24.50 -20.38
N LYS A 118 9.57 -23.31 -20.30
CA LYS A 118 8.25 -23.05 -20.87
C LYS A 118 8.03 -21.58 -21.16
N THR A 119 7.18 -21.31 -22.14
CA THR A 119 6.72 -19.97 -22.47
C THR A 119 5.20 -19.90 -22.43
N PHE A 120 4.69 -18.74 -22.00
CA PHE A 120 3.27 -18.45 -21.90
C PHE A 120 2.99 -17.04 -22.45
N VAL A 121 1.74 -16.83 -22.86
CA VAL A 121 1.23 -15.50 -23.21
C VAL A 121 0.42 -14.98 -22.03
N HIS A 122 0.77 -13.79 -21.54
CA HIS A 122 0.06 -13.08 -20.48
C HIS A 122 -0.08 -11.59 -20.79
N LYS A 123 -1.27 -11.18 -21.23
CA LYS A 123 -1.50 -9.84 -21.79
C LYS A 123 -1.59 -8.73 -20.74
N LYS A 124 -2.08 -9.03 -19.52
CA LYS A 124 -2.24 -8.03 -18.46
C LYS A 124 -0.91 -7.80 -17.76
N GLN A 125 -0.60 -6.55 -17.41
CA GLN A 125 0.60 -6.25 -16.60
C GLN A 125 0.42 -6.66 -15.14
N ALA A 126 -0.80 -6.59 -14.61
CA ALA A 126 -1.12 -7.06 -13.27
C ALA A 126 -1.25 -8.59 -13.22
N ASN A 127 -0.95 -9.17 -12.06
CA ASN A 127 -1.06 -10.61 -11.78
C ASN A 127 -0.35 -11.48 -12.84
N TRP A 128 0.79 -11.00 -13.34
CA TRP A 128 1.60 -11.74 -14.32
C TRP A 128 2.35 -12.89 -13.67
N GLU A 129 2.69 -12.77 -12.38
CA GLU A 129 3.41 -13.76 -11.60
C GLU A 129 2.58 -15.05 -11.44
N PRO A 130 3.04 -16.18 -11.99
CA PRO A 130 2.49 -17.47 -11.61
C PRO A 130 2.67 -17.72 -10.12
N GLN A 131 1.78 -18.50 -9.53
CA GLN A 131 1.91 -18.93 -8.14
C GLN A 131 2.45 -20.36 -8.10
N TRP A 132 3.28 -20.62 -7.10
CA TRP A 132 3.86 -21.92 -6.84
C TRP A 132 3.48 -22.35 -5.43
N SER A 133 3.31 -23.64 -5.20
CA SER A 133 3.38 -24.17 -3.84
C SER A 133 4.79 -24.00 -3.29
N HIS A 134 4.91 -23.93 -1.96
CA HIS A 134 6.20 -23.74 -1.29
C HIS A 134 7.19 -24.90 -1.55
N ASP A 135 6.68 -26.09 -1.87
CA ASP A 135 7.50 -27.24 -2.27
C ASP A 135 7.81 -27.33 -3.78
N GLU A 136 7.29 -26.40 -4.58
CA GLU A 136 7.38 -26.29 -6.05
C GLU A 136 6.73 -27.44 -6.85
N LYS A 137 5.90 -28.27 -6.22
CA LYS A 137 5.19 -29.36 -6.90
C LYS A 137 3.95 -28.90 -7.65
N LEU A 138 3.28 -27.86 -7.15
CA LEU A 138 2.08 -27.30 -7.74
C LEU A 138 2.41 -25.94 -8.36
N PHE A 139 2.10 -25.80 -9.64
CA PHE A 139 2.24 -24.55 -10.38
C PHE A 139 0.86 -24.10 -10.85
N SER A 140 0.54 -22.82 -10.67
CA SER A 140 -0.72 -22.26 -11.13
C SER A 140 -0.55 -20.90 -11.80
N ARG A 141 -1.45 -20.61 -12.74
CA ARG A 141 -1.51 -19.31 -13.40
C ARG A 141 -2.94 -18.93 -13.75
N VAL A 142 -3.17 -17.64 -13.93
CA VAL A 142 -4.43 -17.16 -14.50
C VAL A 142 -4.37 -17.27 -16.02
N VAL A 143 -5.43 -17.80 -16.61
CA VAL A 143 -5.67 -17.78 -18.07
C VAL A 143 -7.02 -17.12 -18.29
N ASN A 144 -7.00 -15.89 -18.82
CA ASN A 144 -8.16 -15.02 -18.96
C ASN A 144 -8.84 -14.70 -17.62
N THR A 145 -9.76 -15.57 -17.19
CA THR A 145 -10.52 -15.48 -15.93
C THR A 145 -10.46 -16.74 -15.09
N ASP A 146 -9.83 -17.79 -15.62
CA ASP A 146 -9.77 -19.10 -14.96
C ASP A 146 -8.39 -19.29 -14.34
N VAL A 147 -8.32 -20.07 -13.27
CA VAL A 147 -7.04 -20.50 -12.70
C VAL A 147 -6.79 -21.93 -13.11
N VAL A 148 -5.64 -22.18 -13.74
CA VAL A 148 -5.22 -23.52 -14.17
C VAL A 148 -4.05 -23.98 -13.31
N PHE A 149 -4.02 -25.28 -13.04
CA PHE A 149 -3.01 -25.94 -12.22
C PHE A 149 -2.26 -27.00 -13.02
N TYR A 150 -0.97 -27.10 -12.73
CA TYR A 150 -0.02 -28.04 -13.30
C TYR A 150 0.74 -28.69 -12.13
N GLU A 151 1.04 -29.98 -12.25
CA GLU A 151 1.73 -30.77 -11.21
C GLU A 151 3.07 -31.29 -11.73
N ASP A 152 3.99 -31.55 -10.79
CA ASP A 152 5.25 -32.26 -11.01
C ASP A 152 6.07 -31.70 -12.18
N LEU A 153 6.05 -30.36 -12.33
CA LEU A 153 6.77 -29.63 -13.38
C LEU A 153 6.32 -30.00 -14.81
N ASN A 154 5.18 -30.64 -14.97
CA ASN A 154 4.59 -30.95 -16.27
C ASN A 154 3.69 -29.79 -16.73
N PHE A 155 4.27 -28.88 -17.52
CA PHE A 155 3.57 -27.71 -18.04
C PHE A 155 2.70 -27.97 -19.27
N GLU A 156 2.61 -29.22 -19.76
CA GLU A 156 1.78 -29.56 -20.93
C GLU A 156 0.35 -29.92 -20.53
N ARG A 157 0.18 -30.59 -19.38
CA ARG A 157 -1.11 -31.09 -18.93
C ARG A 157 -1.67 -30.25 -17.80
N ILE A 158 -2.83 -29.66 -18.03
CA ILE A 158 -3.63 -29.04 -16.96
C ILE A 158 -4.27 -30.17 -16.16
N VAL A 159 -3.95 -30.25 -14.87
CA VAL A 159 -4.47 -31.30 -13.97
C VAL A 159 -5.76 -30.88 -13.26
N ALA A 160 -5.90 -29.59 -12.98
CA ALA A 160 -7.09 -29.04 -12.34
C ALA A 160 -7.35 -27.61 -12.80
N ARG A 161 -8.60 -27.16 -12.69
CA ARG A 161 -9.02 -25.82 -13.12
C ARG A 161 -10.13 -25.29 -12.23
N ILE A 162 -10.00 -24.03 -11.81
CA ILE A 162 -11.08 -23.27 -11.21
C ILE A 162 -11.84 -22.57 -12.35
N ASN A 163 -12.96 -23.15 -12.74
CA ASN A 163 -13.88 -22.63 -13.78
C ASN A 163 -14.80 -21.54 -13.25
N SER A 164 -14.27 -20.58 -12.49
CA SER A 164 -15.08 -19.48 -11.97
C SER A 164 -15.01 -18.29 -12.92
N SER A 165 -16.16 -17.90 -13.46
CA SER A 165 -16.25 -16.67 -14.25
C SER A 165 -15.79 -15.49 -13.38
N LYS A 166 -14.76 -14.77 -13.88
CA LYS A 166 -14.20 -13.53 -13.31
C LYS A 166 -13.35 -13.70 -12.04
N VAL A 167 -12.44 -14.68 -11.96
CA VAL A 167 -11.36 -14.63 -10.94
C VAL A 167 -10.53 -13.36 -11.17
N SER A 168 -10.47 -12.49 -10.16
CA SER A 168 -9.71 -11.24 -10.18
C SER A 168 -8.33 -11.42 -9.53
N SER A 169 -8.28 -12.08 -8.38
CA SER A 169 -7.05 -12.41 -7.66
C SER A 169 -7.16 -13.77 -7.00
N TYR A 170 -6.03 -14.44 -6.81
CA TYR A 170 -5.96 -15.70 -6.07
C TYR A 170 -4.56 -15.86 -5.47
N LYS A 171 -4.46 -16.62 -4.38
CA LYS A 171 -3.18 -16.99 -3.75
C LYS A 171 -3.23 -18.43 -3.24
N ILE A 172 -2.15 -19.17 -3.45
CA ILE A 172 -1.93 -20.49 -2.86
C ILE A 172 -1.37 -20.30 -1.45
N SER A 173 -1.87 -21.08 -0.50
CA SER A 173 -1.33 -21.13 0.86
C SER A 173 0.10 -21.70 0.86
N PRO A 174 1.02 -21.18 1.71
CA PRO A 174 2.37 -21.72 1.84
C PRO A 174 2.43 -23.14 2.45
N ASN A 175 1.29 -23.75 2.82
CA ASN A 175 1.25 -25.10 3.37
C ASN A 175 1.77 -26.16 2.37
N VAL A 176 2.49 -27.15 2.89
CA VAL A 176 3.14 -28.22 2.11
C VAL A 176 2.39 -29.53 2.33
N GLY A 177 2.24 -30.34 1.27
CA GLY A 177 1.54 -31.62 1.30
C GLY A 177 0.02 -31.50 1.11
N VAL A 178 -0.63 -30.56 1.78
CA VAL A 178 -2.04 -30.20 1.53
C VAL A 178 -2.13 -28.75 1.10
N TYR A 179 -2.49 -28.52 -0.16
CA TYR A 179 -2.58 -27.18 -0.72
C TYR A 179 -3.98 -26.59 -0.56
N PHE A 180 -4.03 -25.33 -0.14
CA PHE A 180 -5.25 -24.54 -0.05
C PHE A 180 -5.15 -23.35 -0.99
N VAL A 181 -6.26 -23.04 -1.66
CA VAL A 181 -6.32 -21.95 -2.64
C VAL A 181 -7.43 -21.00 -2.24
N LEU A 182 -7.10 -19.73 -2.06
CA LEU A 182 -8.07 -18.68 -1.85
C LEU A 182 -8.20 -17.88 -3.14
N CYS A 183 -9.42 -17.80 -3.67
CA CYS A 183 -9.71 -17.04 -4.88
C CYS A 183 -10.78 -15.98 -4.62
N HIS A 184 -10.58 -14.81 -5.22
CA HIS A 184 -11.52 -13.72 -5.25
C HIS A 184 -12.14 -13.62 -6.65
N THR A 185 -13.47 -13.67 -6.69
CA THR A 185 -14.27 -13.58 -7.91
C THR A 185 -15.15 -12.35 -7.87
N LEU A 186 -15.11 -11.54 -8.93
CA LEU A 186 -15.88 -10.31 -9.00
C LEU A 186 -17.36 -10.58 -9.24
N GLY A 187 -18.20 -9.91 -8.46
CA GLY A 187 -19.65 -9.90 -8.67
C GLY A 187 -20.02 -9.23 -10.00
N SER A 188 -21.09 -9.71 -10.61
CA SER A 188 -21.79 -8.96 -11.68
C SER A 188 -22.62 -7.82 -11.05
N PRO A 189 -23.08 -6.81 -11.82
CA PRO A 189 -23.92 -5.74 -11.28
C PRO A 189 -25.12 -6.32 -10.49
N GLY A 190 -25.26 -5.92 -9.23
CA GLY A 190 -26.30 -6.42 -8.31
C GLY A 190 -25.94 -7.71 -7.55
N GLN A 191 -24.83 -8.36 -7.89
CA GLN A 191 -24.30 -9.54 -7.18
C GLN A 191 -23.05 -9.16 -6.38
N PRO A 192 -22.85 -9.71 -5.17
CA PRO A 192 -21.66 -9.45 -4.37
C PRO A 192 -20.41 -10.09 -5.00
N SER A 193 -19.25 -9.51 -4.72
CA SER A 193 -17.97 -10.19 -4.94
C SER A 193 -17.79 -11.27 -3.88
N LEU A 194 -17.09 -12.36 -4.21
CA LEU A 194 -16.94 -13.52 -3.33
C LEU A 194 -15.47 -13.87 -3.18
N ALA A 195 -15.03 -14.19 -1.96
CA ALA A 195 -13.81 -14.91 -1.69
C ALA A 195 -14.15 -16.33 -1.25
N ARG A 196 -13.57 -17.32 -1.94
CA ARG A 196 -13.75 -18.72 -1.61
C ARG A 196 -12.41 -19.37 -1.31
N LEU A 197 -12.41 -20.20 -0.28
CA LEU A 197 -11.30 -21.04 0.11
C LEU A 197 -11.57 -22.49 -0.30
N PHE A 198 -10.66 -23.07 -1.07
CA PHE A 198 -10.74 -24.44 -1.55
C PHE A 198 -9.57 -25.28 -1.04
N LYS A 199 -9.83 -26.57 -0.83
CA LYS A 199 -8.79 -27.59 -0.67
C LYS A 199 -8.46 -28.16 -2.05
N TYR A 200 -7.22 -28.02 -2.49
CA TYR A 200 -6.79 -28.61 -3.76
C TYR A 200 -6.93 -30.15 -3.73
N PRO A 201 -7.40 -30.81 -4.82
CA PRO A 201 -7.85 -30.27 -6.11
C PRO A 201 -9.37 -30.01 -6.19
N ALA A 202 -10.09 -30.08 -5.06
CA ALA A 202 -11.53 -29.92 -4.99
C ALA A 202 -11.95 -28.45 -5.14
N PHE A 203 -12.38 -28.08 -6.35
CA PHE A 203 -12.76 -26.71 -6.71
C PHE A 203 -14.26 -26.52 -6.97
N ASP A 204 -15.08 -27.53 -6.64
CA ASP A 204 -16.53 -27.33 -6.69
C ASP A 204 -16.94 -26.33 -5.59
N THR A 205 -17.81 -25.41 -5.96
CA THR A 205 -18.39 -24.39 -5.07
C THR A 205 -19.05 -24.97 -3.84
N THR A 206 -19.61 -26.19 -3.92
CA THR A 206 -20.22 -26.90 -2.79
C THR A 206 -19.19 -27.43 -1.78
N GLN A 207 -17.95 -27.60 -2.22
CA GLN A 207 -16.82 -28.12 -1.43
C GLN A 207 -15.91 -27.00 -0.92
N ALA A 208 -16.31 -25.73 -1.09
CA ALA A 208 -15.58 -24.60 -0.53
C ALA A 208 -15.57 -24.68 1.01
N ILE A 209 -14.38 -24.63 1.60
CA ILE A 209 -14.18 -24.66 3.05
C ILE A 209 -14.75 -23.40 3.70
N ALA A 210 -14.49 -22.26 3.06
CA ALA A 210 -14.99 -20.96 3.50
C ALA A 210 -15.51 -20.19 2.29
N ASN A 211 -16.58 -19.45 2.49
CA ASN A 211 -17.18 -18.59 1.48
C ASN A 211 -17.58 -17.27 2.11
N ARG A 212 -16.96 -16.18 1.64
CA ARG A 212 -17.22 -14.83 2.14
C ARG A 212 -17.69 -13.93 1.01
N SER A 213 -18.81 -13.25 1.23
CA SER A 213 -19.32 -12.24 0.30
C SER A 213 -18.96 -10.83 0.73
N PHE A 214 -18.73 -9.97 -0.27
CA PHE A 214 -18.42 -8.56 -0.12
C PHE A 214 -19.37 -7.74 -1.00
N PHE A 215 -20.00 -6.73 -0.41
CA PHE A 215 -20.73 -5.73 -1.16
C PHE A 215 -19.75 -4.66 -1.63
N GLN A 216 -19.59 -4.51 -2.94
CA GLN A 216 -18.67 -3.55 -3.57
C GLN A 216 -17.22 -3.82 -3.13
N ALA A 217 -16.55 -4.78 -3.76
CA ALA A 217 -15.11 -5.00 -3.61
C ALA A 217 -14.52 -5.20 -5.00
N ASP A 218 -13.82 -4.18 -5.50
CA ASP A 218 -13.22 -4.17 -6.83
C ASP A 218 -11.87 -4.88 -6.82
N LYS A 219 -11.12 -4.70 -5.72
CA LYS A 219 -9.83 -5.35 -5.48
C LYS A 219 -9.82 -6.01 -4.11
N VAL A 220 -9.21 -7.20 -4.06
CA VAL A 220 -8.96 -7.94 -2.82
C VAL A 220 -7.51 -8.39 -2.81
N ASP A 221 -6.77 -7.89 -1.81
CA ASP A 221 -5.41 -8.30 -1.52
C ASP A 221 -5.45 -9.42 -0.47
N ILE A 222 -4.90 -10.58 -0.83
CA ILE A 222 -4.93 -11.82 -0.03
C ILE A 222 -3.56 -12.00 0.61
N MET A 223 -3.53 -12.09 1.94
CA MET A 223 -2.29 -12.22 2.72
C MET A 223 -2.39 -13.47 3.60
N TRP A 224 -1.68 -14.53 3.22
CA TRP A 224 -1.53 -15.73 4.05
C TRP A 224 -0.56 -15.47 5.19
N ASN A 225 -0.81 -16.07 6.35
CA ASN A 225 0.23 -16.16 7.37
C ASN A 225 1.31 -17.19 6.95
N ALA A 226 2.49 -17.14 7.57
CA ALA A 226 3.62 -18.00 7.18
C ALA A 226 3.32 -19.51 7.30
N LYS A 227 2.49 -19.92 8.28
CA LYS A 227 2.03 -21.32 8.39
C LYS A 227 0.99 -21.73 7.34
N GLY A 228 0.36 -20.77 6.67
CA GLY A 228 -0.66 -21.02 5.66
C GLY A 228 -1.98 -21.56 6.18
N ASN A 229 -2.27 -21.42 7.47
CA ASN A 229 -3.51 -21.88 8.10
C ASN A 229 -4.57 -20.78 8.22
N SER A 230 -4.22 -19.52 7.95
CA SER A 230 -5.14 -18.38 8.02
C SER A 230 -4.73 -17.31 7.02
N ALA A 231 -5.71 -16.59 6.49
CA ALA A 231 -5.50 -15.50 5.55
C ALA A 231 -6.27 -14.25 5.96
N LEU A 232 -5.69 -13.09 5.68
CA LEU A 232 -6.36 -11.80 5.74
C LEU A 232 -6.73 -11.36 4.32
N LEU A 233 -7.91 -10.79 4.19
CA LEU A 233 -8.44 -10.24 2.95
C LEU A 233 -8.66 -8.74 3.16
N LEU A 234 -7.87 -7.92 2.48
CA LEU A 234 -8.08 -6.48 2.41
C LEU A 234 -8.87 -6.16 1.16
N THR A 235 -10.13 -5.75 1.34
CA THR A 235 -10.99 -5.30 0.25
C THR A 235 -10.84 -3.78 0.06
N SER A 236 -10.93 -3.32 -1.19
CA SER A 236 -10.96 -1.90 -1.52
C SER A 236 -11.88 -1.64 -2.71
N THR A 237 -12.58 -0.50 -2.69
CA THR A 237 -13.32 0.04 -3.85
C THR A 237 -12.57 1.22 -4.48
N GLU A 238 -12.66 1.36 -5.80
CA GLU A 238 -11.92 2.42 -6.52
C GLU A 238 -12.57 3.80 -6.39
N VAL A 239 -13.91 3.87 -6.35
CA VAL A 239 -14.64 5.12 -6.19
C VAL A 239 -15.82 4.89 -5.28
N ASP A 240 -15.86 5.61 -4.16
CA ASP A 240 -17.04 5.67 -3.32
C ASP A 240 -18.15 6.39 -4.11
N LYS A 241 -19.18 5.65 -4.53
CA LYS A 241 -20.33 6.19 -5.29
C LYS A 241 -21.11 7.25 -4.48
N THR A 242 -20.88 7.34 -3.17
CA THR A 242 -21.47 8.37 -2.30
C THR A 242 -20.68 9.69 -2.31
N GLY A 243 -19.48 9.72 -2.89
CA GLY A 243 -18.62 10.91 -2.94
C GLY A 243 -17.99 11.30 -1.59
N GLY A 244 -18.17 10.48 -0.53
CA GLY A 244 -17.72 10.79 0.83
C GLY A 244 -16.22 10.56 1.07
N SER A 245 -15.56 9.71 0.29
CA SER A 245 -14.15 9.35 0.51
C SER A 245 -13.35 9.21 -0.79
N TYR A 246 -12.17 9.85 -0.84
CA TYR A 246 -11.21 9.72 -1.95
C TYR A 246 -10.49 8.37 -1.99
N TYR A 247 -10.52 7.62 -0.89
CA TYR A 247 -9.83 6.32 -0.74
C TYR A 247 -10.77 5.12 -0.96
N GLY A 248 -12.03 5.37 -1.30
CA GLY A 248 -13.04 4.33 -1.36
C GLY A 248 -13.35 3.74 0.01
N LYS A 249 -14.11 2.64 0.00
CA LYS A 249 -14.43 1.84 1.19
C LYS A 249 -13.47 0.66 1.25
N GLN A 250 -12.82 0.50 2.39
CA GLN A 250 -11.97 -0.65 2.68
C GLN A 250 -12.59 -1.52 3.77
N GLY A 251 -12.32 -2.82 3.69
CA GLY A 251 -12.72 -3.79 4.71
C GLY A 251 -11.60 -4.79 4.93
N LEU A 252 -11.43 -5.24 6.18
CA LEU A 252 -10.46 -6.26 6.53
C LEU A 252 -11.20 -7.48 7.07
N TYR A 253 -10.92 -8.64 6.50
CA TYR A 253 -11.57 -9.89 6.82
C TYR A 253 -10.53 -10.97 7.12
N PHE A 254 -10.88 -11.86 8.04
CA PHE A 254 -10.11 -13.06 8.35
C PHE A 254 -10.79 -14.29 7.76
N VAL A 255 -10.00 -15.23 7.26
CA VAL A 255 -10.44 -16.53 6.77
C VAL A 255 -9.51 -17.62 7.32
N GLY A 256 -10.07 -18.55 8.09
CA GLY A 256 -9.37 -19.72 8.61
C GLY A 256 -9.59 -20.98 7.77
N LEU A 257 -8.68 -21.95 7.86
CA LEU A 257 -8.86 -23.27 7.23
C LEU A 257 -9.97 -24.12 7.88
N ASN A 258 -10.48 -23.71 9.05
CA ASN A 258 -11.64 -24.30 9.71
C ASN A 258 -12.98 -23.83 9.12
N GLY A 259 -12.97 -22.93 8.12
CA GLY A 259 -14.17 -22.30 7.56
C GLY A 259 -14.61 -21.02 8.28
N GLU A 260 -13.94 -20.65 9.38
CA GLU A 260 -14.25 -19.46 10.14
C GLU A 260 -13.94 -18.20 9.32
N THR A 261 -14.91 -17.28 9.28
CA THR A 261 -14.72 -15.98 8.63
C THR A 261 -15.23 -14.86 9.52
N SER A 262 -14.37 -13.86 9.75
CA SER A 262 -14.64 -12.77 10.68
C SER A 262 -14.33 -11.43 10.03
N ILE A 263 -15.10 -10.39 10.37
CA ILE A 263 -14.78 -9.00 9.98
C ILE A 263 -13.95 -8.42 11.12
N ILE A 264 -12.84 -7.77 10.77
CA ILE A 264 -12.02 -7.08 11.75
C ILE A 264 -12.57 -5.67 11.92
N THR A 265 -13.15 -5.42 13.09
CA THR A 265 -13.73 -4.12 13.42
C THR A 265 -12.64 -3.17 13.89
N LEU A 266 -12.52 -2.05 13.18
CA LEU A 266 -11.52 -1.03 13.45
C LEU A 266 -12.11 0.07 14.33
N SER A 267 -11.43 0.40 15.43
CA SER A 267 -11.93 1.34 16.44
C SER A 267 -11.95 2.81 16.00
N LYS A 268 -11.50 3.13 14.78
CA LYS A 268 -11.31 4.49 14.27
C LYS A 268 -11.64 4.51 12.78
N GLU A 269 -12.47 5.47 12.39
CA GLU A 269 -12.84 5.67 11.00
C GLU A 269 -11.67 6.19 10.16
N GLY A 270 -11.56 5.68 8.94
CA GLY A 270 -10.60 6.09 7.92
C GLY A 270 -10.03 4.89 7.16
N PRO A 271 -9.03 5.13 6.28
CA PRO A 271 -8.43 4.08 5.47
C PRO A 271 -7.56 3.14 6.30
N ILE A 272 -7.31 1.96 5.75
CA ILE A 272 -6.29 1.01 6.21
C ILE A 272 -5.03 1.28 5.41
N TYR A 273 -3.98 1.72 6.09
CA TYR A 273 -2.71 2.06 5.45
C TYR A 273 -1.82 0.82 5.27
N SER A 274 -1.79 -0.07 6.25
CA SER A 274 -0.94 -1.25 6.23
C SER A 274 -1.51 -2.35 7.13
N VAL A 275 -1.31 -3.60 6.72
CA VAL A 275 -1.68 -4.83 7.43
C VAL A 275 -0.50 -5.77 7.29
N GLU A 276 -0.04 -6.36 8.39
CA GLU A 276 1.06 -7.32 8.35
C GLU A 276 0.88 -8.42 9.39
N TRP A 277 1.13 -9.66 8.96
CA TRP A 277 1.16 -10.81 9.85
C TRP A 277 2.44 -10.81 10.69
N SER A 278 2.31 -11.17 11.97
CA SER A 278 3.48 -11.51 12.77
C SER A 278 4.15 -12.77 12.22
N PRO A 279 5.48 -12.81 12.06
CA PRO A 279 6.23 -14.02 11.70
C PRO A 279 5.99 -15.19 12.66
N LYS A 280 5.55 -14.91 13.90
CA LYS A 280 5.19 -15.92 14.91
C LYS A 280 3.83 -16.58 14.65
N ASN A 281 3.04 -16.08 13.70
CA ASN A 281 1.74 -16.63 13.24
C ASN A 281 0.60 -16.62 14.27
N ASN A 282 0.73 -15.89 15.38
CA ASN A 282 -0.25 -15.81 16.45
C ASN A 282 -1.08 -14.50 16.42
N GLU A 283 -0.60 -13.50 15.69
CA GLU A 283 -1.17 -12.15 15.70
C GLU A 283 -0.83 -11.40 14.40
N PHE A 284 -1.48 -10.26 14.18
CA PHE A 284 -1.22 -9.36 13.07
C PHE A 284 -1.42 -7.91 13.51
N CYS A 285 -0.71 -6.98 12.86
CA CYS A 285 -0.83 -5.55 13.12
C CYS A 285 -1.61 -4.87 11.99
N VAL A 286 -2.42 -3.88 12.36
CA VAL A 286 -3.17 -3.04 11.42
C VAL A 286 -2.94 -1.57 11.76
N VAL A 287 -2.56 -0.78 10.77
CA VAL A 287 -2.45 0.69 10.86
C VAL A 287 -3.60 1.31 10.07
N TYR A 288 -4.45 2.05 10.75
CA TYR A 288 -5.73 2.52 10.19
C TYR A 288 -6.24 3.84 10.78
N GLY A 289 -7.24 4.39 10.11
CA GLY A 289 -7.99 5.57 10.53
C GLY A 289 -7.36 6.89 10.07
N PHE A 290 -8.16 7.96 10.01
CA PHE A 290 -7.65 9.26 9.55
C PHE A 290 -6.46 9.75 10.40
N MET A 291 -5.44 10.29 9.74
CA MET A 291 -4.22 10.76 10.38
C MET A 291 -4.52 11.76 11.53
N PRO A 292 -3.92 11.60 12.72
CA PRO A 292 -2.91 10.60 13.10
C PRO A 292 -3.49 9.18 13.19
N ALA A 293 -2.92 8.23 12.44
CA ALA A 293 -3.41 6.86 12.34
C ALA A 293 -3.17 6.08 13.64
N LYS A 294 -4.05 5.13 13.92
CA LYS A 294 -3.94 4.20 15.05
C LYS A 294 -3.27 2.91 14.58
N ALA A 295 -2.44 2.31 15.42
CA ALA A 295 -1.89 0.98 15.20
C ALA A 295 -2.38 0.04 16.30
N THR A 296 -2.95 -1.09 15.91
CA THR A 296 -3.52 -2.08 16.85
C THR A 296 -3.05 -3.47 16.46
N ILE A 297 -2.69 -4.26 17.46
CA ILE A 297 -2.36 -5.69 17.34
C ILE A 297 -3.63 -6.49 17.57
N PHE A 298 -3.91 -7.44 16.69
CA PHE A 298 -5.04 -8.34 16.78
C PHE A 298 -4.57 -9.79 16.90
N ASN A 299 -5.28 -10.58 17.69
CA ASN A 299 -5.07 -12.03 17.74
C ASN A 299 -5.74 -12.73 16.55
N ILE A 300 -5.53 -14.04 16.41
CA ILE A 300 -6.21 -14.87 15.38
C ILE A 300 -7.74 -14.88 15.49
N LYS A 301 -8.31 -14.56 16.66
CA LYS A 301 -9.76 -14.42 16.87
C LYS A 301 -10.29 -13.06 16.43
N CYS A 302 -9.43 -12.21 15.84
CA CYS A 302 -9.74 -10.86 15.40
C CYS A 302 -10.10 -9.89 16.54
N GLU A 303 -9.63 -10.16 17.76
CA GLU A 303 -9.81 -9.30 18.92
C GLU A 303 -8.58 -8.40 19.11
N PRO A 304 -8.76 -7.12 19.47
CA PRO A 304 -7.64 -6.23 19.75
C PRO A 304 -6.92 -6.68 21.03
N VAL A 305 -5.62 -6.97 20.91
CA VAL A 305 -4.75 -7.39 22.01
C VAL A 305 -4.04 -6.18 22.63
N PHE A 306 -3.53 -5.28 21.79
CA PHE A 306 -2.76 -4.14 22.25
C PHE A 306 -2.87 -2.96 21.27
N GLU A 307 -2.90 -1.74 21.79
CA GLU A 307 -2.95 -0.52 20.99
C GLU A 307 -1.64 0.26 21.11
N LEU A 308 -0.90 0.37 20.00
CA LEU A 308 0.41 1.04 19.90
C LEU A 308 0.29 2.58 19.78
N GLY A 309 -0.85 3.13 20.23
CA GLY A 309 -1.16 4.55 20.19
C GLY A 309 -1.46 5.13 18.80
N SER A 310 -1.72 6.43 18.75
CA SER A 310 -1.96 7.18 17.50
C SER A 310 -0.73 8.00 17.10
N GLY A 311 -0.44 8.08 15.80
CA GLY A 311 0.70 8.87 15.30
C GLY A 311 0.71 9.04 13.78
N PRO A 312 1.67 9.79 13.22
CA PRO A 312 1.84 9.93 11.78
C PRO A 312 2.53 8.69 11.20
N LYS A 313 1.83 7.54 11.18
CA LYS A 313 2.33 6.23 10.73
C LYS A 313 1.44 5.63 9.65
N ASN A 314 2.04 4.98 8.65
CA ASN A 314 1.35 4.34 7.53
C ASN A 314 1.99 3.00 7.11
N ALA A 315 3.10 2.59 7.73
CA ALA A 315 3.80 1.35 7.41
C ALA A 315 4.08 0.52 8.67
N ILE A 316 4.03 -0.79 8.49
CA ILE A 316 4.34 -1.82 9.48
C ILE A 316 5.43 -2.68 8.85
N HIS A 317 6.45 -3.02 9.62
CA HIS A 317 7.46 -4.00 9.23
C HIS A 317 7.88 -4.84 10.43
N TYR A 318 7.61 -6.14 10.40
CA TYR A 318 8.20 -7.07 11.38
C TYR A 318 9.60 -7.47 10.98
N ASN A 319 10.49 -7.61 11.97
CA ASN A 319 11.78 -8.25 11.72
C ASN A 319 11.59 -9.76 11.48
N PRO A 320 12.51 -10.46 10.80
CA PRO A 320 12.33 -11.86 10.39
C PRO A 320 11.99 -12.83 11.54
N GLN A 321 12.52 -12.60 12.73
CA GLN A 321 12.31 -13.40 13.94
C GLN A 321 10.99 -13.05 14.65
N GLY A 322 10.38 -11.91 14.31
CA GLY A 322 9.12 -11.43 14.88
C GLY A 322 9.22 -10.96 16.33
N ASN A 323 10.41 -10.64 16.84
CA ASN A 323 10.61 -10.05 18.18
C ASN A 323 10.59 -8.52 18.17
N ILE A 324 10.79 -7.88 17.01
CA ILE A 324 10.75 -6.42 16.87
C ILE A 324 9.72 -6.04 15.81
N LEU A 325 8.86 -5.09 16.16
CA LEU A 325 7.93 -4.45 15.25
C LEU A 325 8.37 -3.01 14.98
N LEU A 326 8.44 -2.65 13.70
CA LEU A 326 8.72 -1.28 13.25
C LEU A 326 7.43 -0.63 12.74
N LEU A 327 7.10 0.52 13.31
CA LEU A 327 6.05 1.40 12.81
C LEU A 327 6.68 2.65 12.18
N GLY A 328 6.37 2.88 10.91
CA GLY A 328 6.96 3.95 10.12
C GLY A 328 5.93 4.91 9.54
N GLY A 329 6.31 6.17 9.44
CA GLY A 329 5.61 7.20 8.67
C GLY A 329 6.37 7.58 7.41
N PHE A 330 6.13 6.89 6.30
CA PHE A 330 6.91 7.00 5.06
C PHE A 330 6.20 7.79 3.94
N GLY A 331 6.96 8.14 2.90
CA GLY A 331 6.49 8.92 1.76
C GLY A 331 6.23 10.39 2.12
N ASN A 332 4.96 10.78 2.26
CA ASN A 332 4.57 12.18 2.50
C ASN A 332 4.66 12.60 3.99
N LEU A 333 4.97 11.66 4.87
CA LEU A 333 5.13 11.87 6.30
C LEU A 333 6.59 12.20 6.63
N ARG A 334 6.87 12.60 7.87
CA ARG A 334 8.21 13.08 8.27
C ARG A 334 9.28 11.99 8.34
N GLY A 335 8.93 10.71 8.15
CA GLY A 335 9.89 9.62 8.28
C GLY A 335 10.11 9.15 9.71
N GLN A 336 9.20 9.44 10.65
CA GLN A 336 9.33 8.94 12.01
C GLN A 336 9.19 7.41 12.04
N ILE A 337 10.14 6.77 12.72
CA ILE A 337 10.21 5.32 12.92
C ILE A 337 10.15 5.04 14.42
N GLU A 338 9.32 4.10 14.82
CA GLU A 338 9.23 3.60 16.19
C GLU A 338 9.48 2.09 16.19
N LEU A 339 10.37 1.64 17.09
CA LEU A 339 10.69 0.23 17.29
C LEU A 339 10.03 -0.24 18.58
N TRP A 340 9.33 -1.37 18.49
CA TRP A 340 8.57 -1.96 19.58
C TRP A 340 8.99 -3.40 19.81
N ASP A 341 9.15 -3.78 21.08
CA ASP A 341 9.34 -5.17 21.50
C ASP A 341 7.99 -5.89 21.41
N THR A 342 7.92 -7.00 20.67
CA THR A 342 6.67 -7.76 20.52
C THR A 342 6.36 -8.63 21.72
N ALA A 343 7.33 -8.91 22.61
CA ALA A 343 7.08 -9.70 23.80
C ALA A 343 6.30 -8.91 24.86
N ASN A 344 6.66 -7.65 25.08
CA ASN A 344 6.07 -6.81 26.13
C ASN A 344 5.31 -5.59 25.60
N TRP A 345 5.26 -5.38 24.29
CA TRP A 345 4.71 -4.18 23.64
C TRP A 345 5.26 -2.88 24.21
N LYS A 346 6.57 -2.87 24.49
CA LYS A 346 7.29 -1.69 24.96
C LYS A 346 8.04 -1.05 23.81
N LYS A 347 7.97 0.28 23.73
CA LYS A 347 8.77 1.04 22.78
C LYS A 347 10.25 0.90 23.17
N ILE A 348 11.05 0.34 22.27
CA ILE A 348 12.50 0.15 22.43
C ILE A 348 13.20 1.46 22.13
N SER A 349 12.89 2.06 20.98
CA SER A 349 13.55 3.27 20.48
C SER A 349 12.70 3.97 19.41
N SER A 350 13.12 5.17 19.03
CA SER A 350 12.62 5.87 17.86
C SER A 350 13.73 6.60 17.14
N CYS A 351 13.62 6.66 15.81
CA CYS A 351 14.52 7.41 14.95
C CYS A 351 13.74 8.11 13.83
N GLU A 352 14.42 8.90 13.02
CA GLU A 352 13.84 9.62 11.89
C GLU A 352 14.62 9.30 10.62
N ALA A 353 13.89 8.87 9.58
CA ALA A 353 14.41 8.57 8.26
C ALA A 353 13.54 9.29 7.21
N PRO A 354 13.81 10.59 6.96
CA PRO A 354 12.98 11.42 6.09
C PRO A 354 12.98 10.91 4.65
N ASP A 355 11.90 11.17 3.93
CA ASP A 355 11.73 10.81 2.50
C ASP A 355 11.96 9.32 2.18
N THR A 356 11.83 8.44 3.17
CA THR A 356 11.90 6.99 2.98
C THR A 356 10.73 6.53 2.12
N THR A 357 11.03 5.76 1.08
CA THR A 357 10.04 5.13 0.19
C THR A 357 10.09 3.61 0.23
N LEU A 358 11.21 3.05 0.70
CA LEU A 358 11.42 1.61 0.82
C LEU A 358 12.10 1.31 2.16
N LEU A 359 11.62 0.28 2.85
CA LEU A 359 12.25 -0.27 4.03
C LEU A 359 12.34 -1.79 3.92
N HIS A 360 13.51 -2.34 4.25
CA HIS A 360 13.71 -3.78 4.36
C HIS A 360 14.51 -4.12 5.62
N TRP A 361 14.10 -5.17 6.31
CA TRP A 361 14.89 -5.79 7.36
C TRP A 361 16.00 -6.66 6.77
N ALA A 362 17.16 -6.66 7.42
CA ALA A 362 18.19 -7.66 7.17
C ALA A 362 17.75 -9.01 7.78
N ALA A 363 18.31 -10.10 7.25
CA ALA A 363 17.99 -11.46 7.68
C ALA A 363 18.37 -11.74 9.15
N ASP A 364 19.35 -11.01 9.70
CA ASP A 364 19.73 -11.11 11.11
C ASP A 364 18.67 -10.54 12.06
N GLY A 365 17.77 -9.70 11.56
CA GLY A 365 16.73 -9.02 12.34
C GLY A 365 17.22 -7.93 13.28
N GLU A 366 18.48 -7.55 13.19
CA GLU A 366 19.09 -6.48 13.97
C GLU A 366 19.24 -5.20 13.14
N HIS A 367 19.49 -5.36 11.84
CA HIS A 367 19.67 -4.24 10.91
C HIS A 367 18.45 -4.05 10.01
N PHE A 368 18.16 -2.80 9.66
CA PHE A 368 17.20 -2.47 8.60
C PHE A 368 17.76 -1.38 7.70
N LEU A 369 17.37 -1.42 6.43
CA LEU A 369 17.76 -0.48 5.40
C LEU A 369 16.55 0.40 5.04
N THR A 370 16.77 1.71 5.02
CA THR A 370 15.84 2.67 4.42
C THR A 370 16.41 3.21 3.12
N ALA A 371 15.59 3.33 2.09
CA ALA A 371 15.99 3.93 0.83
C ALA A 371 14.95 4.93 0.31
N THR A 372 15.46 5.96 -0.37
CA THR A 372 14.67 6.93 -1.13
C THR A 372 14.81 6.64 -2.62
N THR A 373 13.85 5.91 -3.17
CA THR A 373 13.78 5.61 -4.59
C THR A 373 12.96 6.70 -5.27
N ALA A 374 13.62 7.75 -5.77
CA ALA A 374 12.97 8.73 -6.62
C ALA A 374 12.61 8.08 -7.97
N LEU A 375 11.39 8.28 -8.45
CA LEU A 375 11.16 8.32 -9.90
C LEU A 375 12.05 9.47 -10.40
N GLY A 376 12.95 9.17 -11.34
CA GLY A 376 13.99 10.10 -11.79
C GLY A 376 13.45 11.50 -12.07
N LYS A 377 14.31 12.51 -11.85
CA LYS A 377 14.05 13.95 -12.05
C LYS A 377 13.54 14.35 -13.45
N ASP A 378 13.32 13.41 -14.37
CA ASP A 378 12.79 13.63 -15.71
C ASP A 378 11.28 13.37 -15.85
N SER A 379 10.60 12.85 -14.81
CA SER A 379 9.13 12.97 -14.78
C SER A 379 8.78 14.35 -14.25
N ALA A 380 8.41 15.26 -15.16
CA ALA A 380 7.84 16.54 -14.79
C ALA A 380 6.78 16.33 -13.70
N PRO A 381 6.85 17.05 -12.57
CA PRO A 381 5.90 16.88 -11.48
C PRO A 381 4.49 17.04 -12.04
N SER A 382 3.62 16.07 -11.77
CA SER A 382 2.23 16.11 -12.24
C SER A 382 1.61 17.46 -11.88
N LYS A 383 0.71 18.00 -12.73
CA LYS A 383 0.07 19.31 -12.48
C LYS A 383 -0.52 19.41 -11.06
N ALA A 384 -0.93 18.28 -10.46
CA ALA A 384 -1.39 18.18 -9.08
C ALA A 384 -0.28 18.43 -8.04
N SER A 385 0.90 17.83 -8.22
CA SER A 385 2.06 18.02 -7.33
C SER A 385 2.63 19.45 -7.41
N LEU A 386 2.65 20.06 -8.60
CA LEU A 386 3.01 21.48 -8.78
C LEU A 386 2.00 22.41 -8.09
N LYS A 387 0.70 22.09 -8.17
CA LYS A 387 -0.36 22.86 -7.50
C LYS A 387 -0.28 22.73 -5.98
N GLN A 388 0.07 21.55 -5.46
CA GLN A 388 0.28 21.33 -4.02
C GLN A 388 1.56 22.01 -3.51
N LYS A 389 2.66 21.97 -4.27
CA LYS A 389 3.90 22.69 -3.93
C LYS A 389 3.67 24.20 -3.88
N LYS A 390 3.02 24.76 -4.91
CA LYS A 390 2.60 26.19 -4.91
C LYS A 390 1.65 26.52 -3.75
N LYS A 391 0.74 25.61 -3.37
CA LYS A 391 -0.18 25.82 -2.23
C LYS A 391 0.56 25.76 -0.89
N ARG A 392 1.61 24.93 -0.76
CA ARG A 392 2.47 24.84 0.44
C ARG A 392 3.37 26.07 0.57
N GLU A 393 3.97 26.50 -0.52
CA GLU A 393 4.79 27.73 -0.58
C GLU A 393 3.93 28.97 -0.30
N ALA A 394 2.72 29.07 -0.87
CA ALA A 394 1.78 30.14 -0.56
C ALA A 394 1.29 30.12 0.90
N LYS A 395 1.09 28.95 1.51
CA LYS A 395 0.78 28.85 2.96
C LYS A 395 1.98 29.23 3.83
N LYS A 396 3.20 28.96 3.38
CA LYS A 396 4.43 29.30 4.11
C LYS A 396 4.71 30.80 4.00
N ALA A 397 4.48 31.40 2.83
CA ALA A 397 4.54 32.85 2.61
C ALA A 397 3.49 33.59 3.46
N LYS A 398 2.22 33.12 3.45
CA LYS A 398 1.17 33.70 4.32
C LYS A 398 1.49 33.62 5.81
N LYS A 399 2.13 32.54 6.28
CA LYS A 399 2.58 32.41 7.67
C LYS A 399 3.79 33.27 8.02
N LEU A 400 4.60 33.66 7.02
CA LEU A 400 5.74 34.56 7.22
C LEU A 400 5.30 36.02 7.15
N GLU A 401 4.26 36.33 6.36
CA GLU A 401 3.59 37.64 6.33
C GLU A 401 2.76 37.89 7.61
N GLU A 402 2.18 36.86 8.24
CA GLU A 402 1.43 37.00 9.51
C GLU A 402 2.32 37.21 10.77
N VAL A 403 3.65 37.14 10.66
CA VAL A 403 4.57 37.23 11.81
C VAL A 403 5.36 38.55 11.84
N ASN A 404 5.25 39.41 10.84
CA ASN A 404 6.18 40.54 10.67
C ASN A 404 5.54 41.92 10.42
N GLU A 405 4.39 42.22 11.00
CA GLU A 405 3.95 43.61 11.16
C GLU A 405 3.60 43.91 12.62
N ASP A 406 4.45 44.74 13.23
CA ASP A 406 4.23 45.46 14.48
C ASP A 406 2.90 46.25 14.42
N GLU A 407 2.17 46.25 15.54
CA GLU A 407 1.14 47.26 15.82
C GLU A 407 1.71 48.68 15.63
N PRO A 408 0.95 49.67 15.09
CA PRO A 408 -0.12 50.23 15.91
C PRO A 408 -1.33 50.90 15.19
N LYS A 409 -2.40 51.06 15.99
CA LYS A 409 -3.54 52.00 15.92
C LYS A 409 -4.76 51.64 15.06
N THR A 410 -5.80 51.21 15.77
CA THR A 410 -7.24 51.32 15.43
C THR A 410 -7.64 52.70 14.90
N PRO A 411 -8.67 52.73 14.04
CA PRO A 411 -9.90 53.43 14.40
C PRO A 411 -11.03 52.42 14.64
N ALA A 412 -11.77 52.65 15.73
CA ALA A 412 -12.92 51.86 16.14
C ALA A 412 -14.04 51.92 15.11
N VAL A 413 -14.55 50.75 14.69
CA VAL A 413 -15.92 50.62 14.20
C VAL A 413 -16.75 50.10 15.37
N VAL A 414 -17.67 50.94 15.83
CA VAL A 414 -18.57 50.67 16.96
C VAL A 414 -19.56 49.59 16.54
N SER A 415 -19.50 48.42 17.17
CA SER A 415 -20.50 47.35 17.00
C SER A 415 -21.88 47.85 17.43
N SER A 416 -22.85 47.79 16.50
CA SER A 416 -24.23 48.23 16.71
C SER A 416 -25.07 47.22 17.52
N VAL A 417 -24.57 45.99 17.72
CA VAL A 417 -25.31 44.89 18.36
C VAL A 417 -24.83 44.67 19.81
N LYS A 418 -25.61 45.14 20.78
CA LYS A 418 -25.43 44.86 22.21
C LYS A 418 -26.10 43.52 22.56
N ILE A 419 -25.35 42.61 23.19
CA ILE A 419 -25.88 41.36 23.76
C ILE A 419 -25.73 41.41 25.28
N ASN A 420 -26.78 41.08 26.02
CA ASN A 420 -26.73 40.88 27.46
C ASN A 420 -26.60 39.38 27.72
N LEU A 421 -25.64 39.00 28.58
CA LEU A 421 -25.41 37.60 28.95
C LEU A 421 -26.47 37.18 29.97
N THR A 422 -26.98 35.97 29.79
CA THR A 422 -28.13 35.44 30.56
C THR A 422 -27.71 34.54 31.72
N GLY A 423 -26.41 34.23 31.83
CA GLY A 423 -25.85 33.38 32.89
C GLY A 423 -25.89 31.88 32.59
N ASP A 424 -26.55 31.47 31.51
CA ASP A 424 -26.54 30.09 31.01
C ASP A 424 -25.37 29.87 30.01
N PRO A 425 -24.43 28.94 30.29
CA PRO A 425 -23.28 28.66 29.43
C PRO A 425 -23.63 28.25 27.98
N GLU A 426 -24.76 27.56 27.77
CA GLU A 426 -25.16 27.11 26.42
C GLU A 426 -25.81 28.24 25.61
N LEU A 427 -26.65 29.04 26.27
CA LEU A 427 -27.32 30.19 25.66
C LEU A 427 -26.32 31.30 25.32
N ASP A 428 -25.38 31.59 26.22
CA ASP A 428 -24.34 32.60 26.03
C ASP A 428 -23.37 32.23 24.90
N LYS A 429 -23.14 30.92 24.68
CA LYS A 429 -22.34 30.43 23.54
C LYS A 429 -23.09 30.64 22.22
N LYS A 430 -24.41 30.45 22.18
CA LYS A 430 -25.25 30.74 21.01
C LYS A 430 -25.30 32.25 20.72
N LEU A 431 -25.53 33.09 21.74
CA LEU A 431 -25.53 34.56 21.61
C LEU A 431 -24.20 35.10 21.07
N LYS A 432 -23.06 34.60 21.58
CA LYS A 432 -21.72 34.98 21.09
C LYS A 432 -21.49 34.54 19.64
N ASN A 433 -21.99 33.38 19.24
CA ASN A 433 -21.85 32.89 17.87
C ASN A 433 -22.71 33.69 16.89
N ILE A 434 -23.94 34.05 17.26
CA ILE A 434 -24.82 34.87 16.43
C ILE A 434 -24.24 36.28 16.28
N LYS A 435 -23.76 36.90 17.37
CA LYS A 435 -23.09 38.20 17.31
C LYS A 435 -21.88 38.21 16.37
N LYS A 436 -21.00 37.19 16.46
CA LYS A 436 -19.85 37.06 15.54
C LYS A 436 -20.27 36.95 14.07
N LYS A 437 -21.40 36.29 13.78
CA LYS A 437 -21.92 36.19 12.40
C LYS A 437 -22.46 37.54 11.92
N LEU A 438 -23.15 38.30 12.76
CA LEU A 438 -23.67 39.63 12.44
C LEU A 438 -22.53 40.64 12.21
N ASP A 439 -21.50 40.67 13.06
CA ASP A 439 -20.33 41.55 12.88
C ASP A 439 -19.58 41.23 11.56
N ALA A 440 -19.56 39.95 11.15
CA ALA A 440 -18.98 39.54 9.88
C ALA A 440 -19.81 39.96 8.67
N ILE A 441 -21.15 39.96 8.79
CA ILE A 441 -22.07 40.46 7.75
C ILE A 441 -21.94 41.97 7.60
N GLU A 442 -21.80 42.71 8.70
CA GLU A 442 -21.62 44.17 8.67
C GLU A 442 -20.34 44.55 7.91
N LYS A 443 -19.24 43.83 8.13
CA LYS A 443 -17.99 43.98 7.34
C LYS A 443 -18.18 43.66 5.85
N LEU A 444 -18.96 42.62 5.53
CA LEU A 444 -19.24 42.27 4.13
C LEU A 444 -20.09 43.35 3.44
N LYS A 445 -21.03 43.97 4.15
CA LYS A 445 -21.80 45.12 3.64
C LYS A 445 -20.93 46.35 3.42
N THR A 446 -19.98 46.65 4.30
CA THR A 446 -19.02 47.75 4.10
C THR A 446 -18.16 47.50 2.86
N GLN A 447 -17.68 46.26 2.65
CA GLN A 447 -16.93 45.89 1.45
C GLN A 447 -17.77 45.97 0.18
N GLN A 448 -19.08 45.65 0.26
CA GLN A 448 -20.02 45.82 -0.84
C GLN A 448 -20.23 47.32 -1.18
N ALA A 449 -20.31 48.17 -0.16
CA ALA A 449 -20.44 49.62 -0.32
C ALA A 449 -19.16 50.28 -0.87
N GLU A 450 -17.98 49.70 -0.57
CA GLU A 450 -16.68 50.07 -1.14
C GLU A 450 -16.49 49.60 -2.61
N GLY A 451 -17.50 48.94 -3.21
CA GLY A 451 -17.47 48.51 -4.60
C GLY A 451 -16.68 47.21 -4.87
N LYS A 452 -16.35 46.43 -3.84
CA LYS A 452 -15.71 45.11 -4.03
C LYS A 452 -16.74 44.09 -4.51
N THR A 453 -16.35 43.27 -5.49
CA THR A 453 -17.14 42.15 -5.99
C THR A 453 -17.17 41.01 -4.95
N LEU A 454 -18.34 40.71 -4.42
CA LEU A 454 -18.54 39.63 -3.44
C LEU A 454 -18.88 38.30 -4.12
N GLU A 455 -18.35 37.21 -3.59
CA GLU A 455 -18.67 35.85 -4.05
C GLU A 455 -20.12 35.46 -3.67
N ILE A 456 -20.72 34.52 -4.41
CA ILE A 456 -22.11 34.06 -4.19
C ILE A 456 -22.35 33.66 -2.72
N ASN A 457 -21.39 32.94 -2.12
CA ASN A 457 -21.46 32.50 -0.72
C ASN A 457 -21.43 33.67 0.29
N GLN A 458 -20.84 34.82 -0.07
CA GLN A 458 -20.82 36.02 0.78
C GLN A 458 -22.15 36.78 0.68
N LEU A 459 -22.74 36.84 -0.52
CA LEU A 459 -24.07 37.40 -0.73
C LEU A 459 -25.16 36.59 -0.02
N GLU A 460 -25.03 35.25 0.03
CA GLU A 460 -25.93 34.39 0.82
C GLU A 460 -25.85 34.68 2.32
N LYS A 461 -24.64 34.95 2.86
CA LYS A 461 -24.49 35.35 4.27
C LYS A 461 -25.15 36.68 4.58
N ILE A 462 -25.09 37.65 3.66
CA ILE A 462 -25.80 38.92 3.79
C ILE A 462 -27.32 38.70 3.78
N LYS A 463 -27.83 37.81 2.93
CA LYS A 463 -29.27 37.47 2.89
C LYS A 463 -29.76 36.83 4.20
N ALA A 464 -28.93 36.02 4.85
CA ALA A 464 -29.25 35.35 6.12
C ALA A 464 -29.25 36.26 7.36
N GLU A 465 -28.95 37.56 7.21
CA GLU A 465 -28.88 38.52 8.32
C GLU A 465 -30.22 38.68 9.05
N ASN A 466 -31.33 38.77 8.32
CA ASN A 466 -32.65 38.94 8.91
C ASN A 466 -33.04 37.74 9.78
N ASP A 467 -32.66 36.53 9.35
CA ASP A 467 -32.91 35.30 10.10
C ASP A 467 -32.07 35.27 11.39
N LEU A 468 -30.81 35.69 11.32
CA LEU A 468 -29.92 35.80 12.50
C LEU A 468 -30.38 36.88 13.48
N LEU A 469 -30.96 37.98 13.01
CA LEU A 469 -31.55 39.02 13.86
C LEU A 469 -32.86 38.53 14.53
N ALA A 470 -33.66 37.73 13.83
CA ALA A 470 -34.84 37.10 14.40
C ALA A 470 -34.45 36.04 15.45
N GLU A 471 -33.44 35.22 15.17
CA GLU A 471 -32.89 34.25 16.12
C GLU A 471 -32.29 34.94 17.35
N LEU A 472 -31.58 36.06 17.16
CA LEU A 472 -31.05 36.88 18.26
C LEU A 472 -32.19 37.40 19.14
N LYS A 473 -33.25 37.95 18.56
CA LYS A 473 -34.42 38.46 19.30
C LYS A 473 -35.08 37.35 20.13
N ASN A 474 -35.30 36.17 19.55
CA ASN A 474 -35.91 35.03 20.24
C ASN A 474 -35.08 34.52 21.42
N LEU A 475 -33.76 34.73 21.42
CA LEU A 475 -32.85 34.34 22.50
C LEU A 475 -32.70 35.42 23.58
N THR A 476 -33.24 36.62 23.36
CA THR A 476 -33.17 37.77 24.29
C THR A 476 -34.51 38.16 24.93
N VAL A 477 -35.58 37.39 24.67
CA VAL A 477 -36.94 37.58 25.24
C VAL A 477 -37.11 36.78 26.51
#